data_AF-A0A379UXH0-F1
#
_entry.id   AF-A0A379UXH0-F1
#
_cell.length_a   1.000
_cell.length_b   1.000
_cell.length_c   1.000
_cell.angle_alpha   90.00
_cell.angle_beta   90.00
_cell.angle_gamma   90.00
#
_symmetry.space_group_name_H-M   'P 1'
#
loop_
_entity.id
_entity.type
_entity.pdbx_description
1 polymer ?
#
loop_
_entity_poly.entity_id
_entity_poly.type
_entity_poly.pdbx_seq_one_letter_code
_entity_poly.pdbx_strand_id
1 'polypeptide(L)'
;MRYGYRVHGPWQPAQGHRFNPAKLLLDPYARRVEGELKDHPLLHGGHDEPDYRDNAAVAPKSVVISDHYDWEDDAAPHTPWGKTVIYEAHVKGLTYLHPELPQEIRGTYKALGHPVMVAYFKQLGITALELLPVAQFASEPRLQRMGLTNYWGYNPMAMFALHPAWASSPETALDEFRDAVKALHRAGLRSFWTSY
;
A
#
# COMPACT_ATOMS: atom_id res chain seq x y z
N MET A 1 -7.77 10.56 14.23
CA MET A 1 -9.20 10.83 13.95
C MET A 1 -9.62 10.02 12.72
N ARG A 2 -10.78 9.35 12.76
CA ARG A 2 -11.32 8.55 11.63
C ARG A 2 -12.39 9.35 10.91
N TYR A 3 -12.47 9.23 9.59
CA TYR A 3 -13.46 9.92 8.77
C TYR A 3 -13.76 9.16 7.47
N GLY A 4 -14.77 9.63 6.75
CA GLY A 4 -15.16 9.20 5.41
C GLY A 4 -16.18 10.17 4.83
N TYR A 5 -16.46 10.06 3.54
CA TYR A 5 -17.37 10.96 2.83
C TYR A 5 -18.70 10.28 2.48
N ARG A 6 -19.77 11.08 2.45
CA ARG A 6 -21.04 10.75 1.78
C ARG A 6 -21.27 11.80 0.70
N VAL A 7 -21.45 11.37 -0.53
CA VAL A 7 -21.57 12.28 -1.68
C VAL A 7 -22.97 12.18 -2.26
N HIS A 8 -23.65 13.32 -2.34
CA HIS A 8 -24.98 13.46 -2.90
C HIS A 8 -24.89 13.87 -4.38
N GLY A 9 -25.85 13.41 -5.18
CA GLY A 9 -25.95 13.71 -6.60
C GLY A 9 -26.95 12.80 -7.30
N PRO A 10 -27.06 12.87 -8.63
CA PRO A 10 -28.00 12.05 -9.41
C PRO A 10 -27.63 10.56 -9.42
N TRP A 11 -28.63 9.68 -9.36
CA TRP A 11 -28.48 8.28 -9.74
C TRP A 11 -29.08 8.06 -11.13
N GLN A 12 -28.22 8.03 -12.15
CA GLN A 12 -28.59 7.83 -13.55
C GLN A 12 -27.57 6.87 -14.19
N PRO A 13 -27.65 5.55 -13.93
CA PRO A 13 -26.65 4.58 -14.38
C PRO A 13 -26.41 4.59 -15.90
N ALA A 14 -27.46 4.83 -16.69
CA ALA A 14 -27.37 4.95 -18.15
C ALA A 14 -26.48 6.13 -18.63
N GLN A 15 -26.25 7.13 -17.77
CA GLN A 15 -25.35 8.27 -18.01
C GLN A 15 -24.05 8.16 -17.19
N GLY A 16 -23.83 7.05 -16.47
CA GLY A 16 -22.67 6.86 -15.61
C GLY A 16 -22.77 7.51 -14.22
N HIS A 17 -23.83 8.28 -13.92
CA HIS A 17 -24.02 8.87 -12.60
C HIS A 17 -24.45 7.81 -11.57
N ARG A 18 -23.64 7.61 -10.52
CA ARG A 18 -23.86 6.60 -9.47
C ARG A 18 -23.72 7.17 -8.05
N PHE A 19 -24.14 8.42 -7.84
CA PHE A 19 -24.12 9.02 -6.52
C PHE A 19 -25.05 8.27 -5.56
N ASN A 20 -24.50 7.77 -4.45
CA ASN A 20 -25.28 7.06 -3.44
C ASN A 20 -24.79 7.46 -2.04
N PRO A 21 -25.48 8.40 -1.36
CA PRO A 21 -25.08 8.86 -0.04
C PRO A 21 -25.27 7.81 1.05
N ALA A 22 -25.95 6.67 0.79
CA ALA A 22 -26.02 5.56 1.74
C ALA A 22 -24.67 4.83 1.87
N LYS A 23 -23.76 4.99 0.91
CA LYS A 23 -22.43 4.37 0.96
C LYS A 23 -21.41 5.39 1.47
N LEU A 24 -20.79 5.07 2.59
CA LEU A 24 -19.59 5.73 3.08
C LEU A 24 -18.43 5.44 2.12
N LEU A 25 -17.79 6.51 1.67
CA LEU A 25 -16.66 6.50 0.75
C LEU A 25 -15.37 6.84 1.50
N LEU A 26 -14.26 6.30 1.01
CA LEU A 26 -12.93 6.70 1.43
C LEU A 26 -12.56 8.04 0.79
N ASP A 27 -11.76 8.83 1.50
CA ASP A 27 -11.03 9.93 0.87
C ASP A 27 -10.01 9.38 -0.13
N PRO A 28 -10.08 9.73 -1.43
CA PRO A 28 -9.08 9.32 -2.41
C PRO A 28 -7.66 9.82 -2.08
N TYR A 29 -7.52 10.86 -1.25
CA TYR A 29 -6.24 11.39 -0.75
C TYR A 29 -5.86 10.88 0.64
N ALA A 30 -6.56 9.86 1.16
CA ALA A 30 -6.21 9.28 2.45
C ALA A 30 -4.78 8.73 2.45
N ARG A 31 -3.96 9.24 3.37
CA ARG A 31 -2.58 8.77 3.59
C ARG A 31 -2.49 7.53 4.48
N ARG A 32 -3.61 7.17 5.13
CA ARG A 32 -3.77 5.95 5.90
C ARG A 32 -5.25 5.54 5.89
N VAL A 33 -5.50 4.26 5.70
CA VAL A 33 -6.85 3.68 5.82
C VAL A 33 -6.82 2.61 6.90
N GLU A 34 -7.81 2.67 7.79
CA GLU A 34 -8.01 1.68 8.84
C GLU A 34 -9.17 0.74 8.48
N GLY A 35 -8.95 -0.55 8.72
CA GLY A 35 -9.90 -1.62 8.42
C GLY A 35 -9.56 -2.38 7.13
N GLU A 36 -9.98 -3.63 7.08
CA GLU A 36 -9.82 -4.50 5.92
C GLU A 36 -11.07 -4.44 5.03
N LEU A 37 -10.89 -4.38 3.71
CA LEU A 37 -12.00 -4.47 2.75
C LEU A 37 -12.37 -5.93 2.49
N LYS A 38 -13.11 -6.53 3.42
CA LYS A 38 -13.67 -7.88 3.24
C LYS A 38 -14.88 -7.84 2.31
N ASP A 39 -15.03 -8.88 1.50
CA ASP A 39 -16.20 -9.03 0.63
C ASP A 39 -17.48 -9.00 1.47
N HIS A 40 -18.35 -8.04 1.17
CA HIS A 40 -19.59 -7.83 1.91
C HIS A 40 -20.67 -7.25 0.99
N PRO A 41 -21.91 -7.76 1.01
CA PRO A 41 -22.96 -7.31 0.10
C PRO A 41 -23.32 -5.83 0.26
N LEU A 42 -23.12 -5.25 1.45
CA LEU A 42 -23.36 -3.81 1.70
C LEU A 42 -22.42 -2.88 0.93
N LEU A 43 -21.27 -3.35 0.46
CA LEU A 43 -20.30 -2.55 -0.28
C LEU A 43 -20.79 -2.22 -1.70
N HIS A 44 -21.71 -3.01 -2.25
CA HIS A 44 -22.25 -2.77 -3.58
C HIS A 44 -23.21 -1.56 -3.56
N GLY A 45 -23.04 -0.63 -4.51
CA GLY A 45 -23.82 0.60 -4.61
C GLY A 45 -25.24 0.42 -5.16
N GLY A 46 -25.52 -0.72 -5.81
CA GLY A 46 -26.74 -0.97 -6.58
C GLY A 46 -26.47 -1.15 -8.08
N HIS A 47 -27.34 -1.85 -8.80
CA HIS A 47 -27.20 -2.07 -10.26
C HIS A 47 -27.94 -0.97 -11.02
N ASP A 48 -29.26 -1.15 -11.18
CA ASP A 48 -30.18 -0.20 -11.84
C ASP A 48 -30.74 0.83 -10.85
N GLU A 49 -31.00 0.39 -9.62
CA GLU A 49 -31.43 1.23 -8.50
C GLU A 49 -30.33 1.29 -7.42
N PRO A 50 -30.22 2.41 -6.67
CA PRO A 50 -29.26 2.50 -5.59
C PRO A 50 -29.65 1.60 -4.43
N ASP A 51 -28.68 0.90 -3.85
CA ASP A 51 -28.86 0.19 -2.59
C ASP A 51 -28.80 1.18 -1.43
N TYR A 52 -29.91 1.36 -0.73
CA TYR A 52 -30.07 2.32 0.37
C TYR A 52 -29.49 1.85 1.71
N ARG A 53 -29.00 0.61 1.83
CA ARG A 53 -28.44 0.11 3.08
C ARG A 53 -27.09 0.77 3.37
N ASP A 54 -26.93 1.24 4.60
CA ASP A 54 -25.68 1.84 5.07
C ASP A 54 -24.55 0.80 5.12
N ASN A 55 -23.36 1.17 4.64
CA ASN A 55 -22.16 0.32 4.69
C ASN A 55 -21.17 0.76 5.79
N ALA A 56 -21.46 1.81 6.57
CA ALA A 56 -20.50 2.39 7.50
C ALA A 56 -19.94 1.40 8.53
N ALA A 57 -20.69 0.35 8.89
CA ALA A 57 -20.22 -0.70 9.80
C ALA A 57 -19.09 -1.57 9.22
N VAL A 58 -19.01 -1.70 7.90
CA VAL A 58 -18.07 -2.61 7.20
C VAL A 58 -17.06 -1.89 6.31
N ALA A 59 -17.36 -0.66 5.88
CA ALA A 59 -16.45 0.11 5.05
C ALA A 59 -15.18 0.48 5.83
N PRO A 60 -13.97 0.39 5.23
CA PRO A 60 -12.77 0.97 5.81
C PRO A 60 -12.92 2.49 6.04
N LYS A 61 -12.08 3.06 6.91
CA LYS A 61 -12.13 4.47 7.29
C LYS A 61 -10.82 5.17 6.94
N SER A 62 -10.89 6.36 6.37
CA SER A 62 -9.73 7.22 6.22
C SER A 62 -9.28 7.72 7.59
N VAL A 63 -7.97 7.85 7.78
CA VAL A 63 -7.39 8.32 9.05
C VAL A 63 -6.58 9.59 8.81
N VAL A 64 -6.86 10.62 9.62
CA VAL A 64 -6.01 11.80 9.70
C VAL A 64 -4.71 11.41 10.39
N ILE A 65 -3.59 11.60 9.71
CA ILE A 65 -2.25 11.34 10.23
C ILE A 65 -1.48 12.66 10.37
N SER A 66 -0.62 12.70 11.38
CA SER A 66 0.45 13.68 11.46
C SER A 66 1.62 13.21 10.61
N ASP A 67 2.31 14.13 9.96
CA ASP A 67 3.44 13.84 9.08
C ASP A 67 4.68 14.60 9.54
N HIS A 68 5.07 14.32 10.78
CA HIS A 68 6.31 14.81 11.36
C HIS A 68 7.31 13.64 11.35
N TYR A 69 8.14 13.60 10.32
CA TYR A 69 9.20 12.60 10.20
C TYR A 69 10.51 13.30 9.89
N ASP A 70 11.56 12.91 10.61
CA ASP A 70 12.89 13.46 10.44
C ASP A 70 13.65 12.65 9.38
N TRP A 71 13.83 13.26 8.22
CA TRP A 71 14.63 12.67 7.14
C TRP A 71 16.13 12.70 7.42
N GLU A 72 16.59 13.35 8.50
CA GLU A 72 18.01 13.58 8.78
C GLU A 72 18.70 14.17 7.53
N ASP A 73 19.87 13.66 7.16
CA ASP A 73 20.64 14.06 5.97
C ASP A 73 20.32 13.21 4.73
N ASP A 74 19.13 12.58 4.65
CA ASP A 74 18.79 11.72 3.50
C ASP A 74 18.80 12.49 2.18
N ALA A 75 19.42 11.88 1.17
CA ALA A 75 19.47 12.42 -0.18
C ALA A 75 19.33 11.29 -1.21
N ALA A 76 18.52 11.54 -2.23
CA ALA A 76 18.26 10.57 -3.28
C ALA A 76 19.57 10.22 -4.03
N PRO A 77 19.90 8.91 -4.21
CA PRO A 77 21.03 8.52 -5.01
C PRO A 77 20.83 8.96 -6.46
N HIS A 78 21.75 9.73 -7.03
CA HIS A 78 21.63 10.26 -8.40
C HIS A 78 22.28 9.36 -9.48
N THR A 79 22.17 8.04 -9.37
CA THR A 79 22.68 7.06 -10.35
C THR A 79 22.21 7.37 -11.79
N PRO A 80 23.10 7.69 -12.73
CA PRO A 80 22.71 7.95 -14.12
C PRO A 80 22.05 6.73 -14.77
N TRP A 81 21.05 6.95 -15.64
CA TRP A 81 20.30 5.87 -16.31
C TRP A 81 21.19 4.85 -17.04
N GLY A 82 22.26 5.29 -17.69
CA GLY A 82 23.21 4.39 -18.36
C GLY A 82 24.03 3.49 -17.41
N LYS A 83 23.93 3.71 -16.09
CA LYS A 83 24.53 2.90 -15.03
C LYS A 83 23.47 2.22 -14.15
N THR A 84 22.20 2.31 -14.52
CA THR A 84 21.11 1.74 -13.73
C THR A 84 20.94 0.26 -14.03
N VAL A 85 21.04 -0.55 -12.99
CA VAL A 85 20.61 -1.95 -12.93
C VAL A 85 19.44 -2.04 -11.96
N ILE A 86 18.28 -2.43 -12.49
CA ILE A 86 17.01 -2.55 -11.77
C ILE A 86 16.85 -3.98 -11.26
N TYR A 87 16.39 -4.12 -10.02
CA TYR A 87 16.00 -5.37 -9.41
C TYR A 87 14.54 -5.28 -8.98
N GLU A 88 13.64 -5.95 -9.72
CA GLU A 88 12.23 -6.02 -9.37
C GLU A 88 12.01 -7.03 -8.24
N ALA A 89 11.28 -6.62 -7.19
CA ALA A 89 11.01 -7.47 -6.05
C ALA A 89 9.63 -7.24 -5.42
N HIS A 90 9.11 -8.31 -4.81
CA HIS A 90 7.94 -8.25 -3.95
C HIS A 90 8.36 -8.07 -2.49
N VAL A 91 7.85 -7.04 -1.80
CA VAL A 91 8.21 -6.72 -0.39
C VAL A 91 8.16 -7.95 0.52
N LYS A 92 7.02 -8.66 0.51
CA LYS A 92 6.85 -9.92 1.25
C LYS A 92 7.80 -11.02 0.77
N GLY A 93 7.64 -11.48 -0.47
CA GLY A 93 8.35 -12.65 -0.99
C GLY A 93 9.86 -12.58 -0.90
N LEU A 94 10.45 -11.38 -1.07
CA LEU A 94 11.89 -11.19 -1.07
C LEU A 94 12.56 -11.66 0.23
N THR A 95 11.89 -11.45 1.37
CA THR A 95 12.51 -11.62 2.69
C THR A 95 11.76 -12.59 3.61
N TYR A 96 10.56 -13.05 3.22
CA TYR A 96 9.68 -13.85 4.09
C TYR A 96 10.34 -15.12 4.66
N LEU A 97 11.17 -15.79 3.86
CA LEU A 97 11.86 -17.03 4.25
C LEU A 97 13.36 -16.81 4.55
N HIS A 98 13.83 -15.56 4.66
CA HIS A 98 15.25 -15.28 4.81
C HIS A 98 15.74 -15.66 6.22
N PRO A 99 16.65 -16.65 6.36
CA PRO A 99 16.98 -17.23 7.67
C PRO A 99 17.75 -16.26 8.58
N GLU A 100 18.55 -15.36 8.01
CA GLU A 100 19.37 -14.39 8.75
C GLU A 100 18.60 -13.15 9.24
N LEU A 101 17.33 -13.01 8.88
CA LEU A 101 16.48 -11.92 9.37
C LEU A 101 15.72 -12.35 10.63
N PRO A 102 15.54 -11.45 11.62
CA PRO A 102 14.60 -11.66 12.71
C PRO A 102 13.21 -11.99 12.17
N GLN A 103 12.55 -13.00 12.74
CA GLN A 103 11.29 -13.54 12.22
C GLN A 103 10.19 -12.49 12.13
N GLU A 104 10.17 -11.55 13.07
CA GLU A 104 9.17 -10.50 13.23
C GLU A 104 9.20 -9.41 12.15
N ILE A 105 10.29 -9.30 11.38
CA ILE A 105 10.41 -8.33 10.28
C ILE A 105 10.40 -8.99 8.89
N ARG A 106 10.36 -10.32 8.81
CA ARG A 106 10.41 -11.02 7.52
C ARG A 106 9.19 -10.69 6.67
N GLY A 107 9.44 -10.33 5.43
CA GLY A 107 8.41 -9.94 4.47
C GLY A 107 7.77 -8.58 4.74
N THR A 108 8.45 -7.70 5.49
CA THR A 108 7.99 -6.33 5.76
C THR A 108 8.91 -5.28 5.15
N TYR A 109 8.46 -4.01 5.12
CA TYR A 109 9.27 -2.88 4.69
C TYR A 109 10.57 -2.77 5.50
N LYS A 110 10.52 -3.01 6.81
CA LYS A 110 11.69 -2.99 7.70
C LYS A 110 12.79 -3.95 7.26
N ALA A 111 12.44 -5.12 6.73
CA ALA A 111 13.43 -6.07 6.23
C ALA A 111 14.19 -5.54 5.00
N LEU A 112 13.58 -4.71 4.16
CA LEU A 112 14.23 -4.16 2.96
C LEU A 112 15.45 -3.29 3.32
N GLY A 113 15.36 -2.53 4.42
CA GLY A 113 16.45 -1.69 4.94
C GLY A 113 17.39 -2.41 5.91
N HIS A 114 17.15 -3.69 6.23
CA HIS A 114 17.98 -4.42 7.19
C HIS A 114 19.40 -4.64 6.63
N PRO A 115 20.48 -4.57 7.47
CA PRO A 115 21.86 -4.71 7.00
C PRO A 115 22.14 -5.95 6.14
N VAL A 116 21.49 -7.08 6.44
CA VAL A 116 21.58 -8.32 5.64
C VAL A 116 21.12 -8.10 4.19
N MET A 117 19.96 -7.47 4.00
CA MET A 117 19.43 -7.21 2.66
C MET A 117 20.25 -6.14 1.93
N VAL A 118 20.65 -5.09 2.64
CA VAL A 118 21.51 -4.04 2.07
C VAL A 118 22.86 -4.61 1.61
N ALA A 119 23.48 -5.49 2.40
CA ALA A 119 24.71 -6.17 2.02
C ALA A 119 24.51 -7.06 0.80
N TYR A 120 23.42 -7.83 0.75
CA TYR A 120 23.04 -8.64 -0.40
C TYR A 120 22.90 -7.80 -1.68
N PHE A 121 22.17 -6.68 -1.63
CA PHE A 121 21.99 -5.81 -2.80
C PHE A 121 23.31 -5.21 -3.29
N LYS A 122 24.18 -4.79 -2.36
CA LYS A 122 25.52 -4.30 -2.70
C LYS A 122 26.39 -5.37 -3.34
N GLN A 123 26.36 -6.59 -2.81
CA GLN A 123 27.13 -7.71 -3.35
C GLN A 123 26.62 -8.15 -4.73
N LEU A 124 25.29 -8.14 -4.93
CA LEU A 124 24.67 -8.42 -6.22
C LEU A 124 24.99 -7.33 -7.26
N GLY A 125 25.29 -6.11 -6.81
CA GLY A 125 25.70 -5.00 -7.67
C GLY A 125 24.53 -4.24 -8.31
N ILE A 126 23.33 -4.35 -7.73
CA ILE A 126 22.16 -3.59 -8.21
C ILE A 126 22.29 -2.12 -7.83
N THR A 127 21.57 -1.26 -8.53
CA THR A 127 21.57 0.19 -8.24
C THR A 127 20.18 0.74 -7.94
N ALA A 128 19.13 0.00 -8.30
CA ALA A 128 17.76 0.38 -8.08
C ALA A 128 16.94 -0.86 -7.67
N LEU A 129 16.21 -0.74 -6.57
CA LEU A 129 15.19 -1.71 -6.14
C LEU A 129 13.83 -1.21 -6.61
N GLU A 130 13.17 -1.99 -7.48
CA GLU A 130 11.82 -1.71 -7.95
C GLU A 130 10.82 -2.60 -7.21
N LEU A 131 9.88 -1.99 -6.50
CA LEU A 131 8.88 -2.71 -5.73
C LEU A 131 7.59 -2.88 -6.53
N LEU A 132 7.03 -4.09 -6.45
CA LEU A 132 5.62 -4.33 -6.75
C LEU A 132 4.71 -3.41 -5.90
N PRO A 133 3.44 -3.17 -6.32
CA PRO A 133 2.57 -2.13 -5.79
C PRO A 133 2.48 -1.98 -4.26
N VAL A 134 3.10 -0.95 -3.71
CA VAL A 134 3.05 -0.63 -2.25
C VAL A 134 1.85 0.22 -1.83
N ALA A 135 1.11 0.78 -2.79
CA ALA A 135 -0.13 1.48 -2.49
C ALA A 135 -1.15 0.51 -1.89
N GLN A 136 -1.98 0.98 -0.95
CA GLN A 136 -2.93 0.12 -0.26
C GLN A 136 -3.95 -0.45 -1.25
N PHE A 137 -3.89 -1.77 -1.44
CA PHE A 137 -4.80 -2.55 -2.26
C PHE A 137 -5.70 -3.47 -1.43
N ALA A 138 -6.70 -4.04 -2.10
CA ALA A 138 -7.59 -5.06 -1.55
C ALA A 138 -7.54 -6.33 -2.40
N SER A 139 -7.88 -7.48 -1.78
CA SER A 139 -8.16 -8.69 -2.55
C SER A 139 -9.56 -8.63 -3.16
N GLU A 140 -9.71 -8.99 -4.42
CA GLU A 140 -10.99 -8.95 -5.12
C GLU A 140 -12.01 -9.91 -4.48
N PRO A 141 -13.32 -9.58 -4.47
CA PRO A 141 -14.36 -10.45 -3.92
C PRO A 141 -14.29 -11.91 -4.41
N ARG A 142 -14.00 -12.10 -5.69
CA ARG A 142 -13.83 -13.44 -6.28
C ARG A 142 -12.70 -14.23 -5.63
N LEU A 143 -11.55 -13.60 -5.38
CA LEU A 143 -10.41 -14.26 -4.73
C LEU A 143 -10.74 -14.61 -3.27
N GLN A 144 -11.36 -13.67 -2.55
CA GLN A 144 -11.75 -13.91 -1.16
C GLN A 144 -12.71 -15.10 -1.03
N ARG A 145 -13.72 -15.20 -1.91
CA ARG A 145 -14.66 -16.35 -1.97
C ARG A 145 -13.98 -17.68 -2.29
N MET A 146 -12.82 -17.66 -2.93
CA MET A 146 -12.01 -18.85 -3.23
C MET A 146 -11.00 -19.18 -2.12
N GLY A 147 -10.96 -18.41 -1.03
CA GLY A 147 -9.92 -18.54 0.00
C GLY A 147 -8.53 -18.09 -0.46
N LEU A 148 -8.47 -17.27 -1.52
CA LEU A 148 -7.24 -16.71 -2.08
C LEU A 148 -7.06 -15.24 -1.68
N THR A 149 -5.85 -14.73 -1.86
CA THR A 149 -5.50 -13.33 -1.64
C THR A 149 -4.81 -12.76 -2.87
N ASN A 150 -4.95 -11.45 -3.09
CA ASN A 150 -4.17 -10.76 -4.11
C ASN A 150 -2.75 -10.57 -3.58
N TYR A 151 -1.84 -11.40 -4.06
CA TYR A 151 -0.45 -11.35 -3.64
C TYR A 151 0.27 -10.14 -4.24
N TRP A 152 0.19 -9.94 -5.56
CA TRP A 152 0.95 -8.90 -6.26
C TRP A 152 0.53 -7.47 -5.94
N GLY A 153 -0.73 -7.24 -5.56
CA GLY A 153 -1.22 -5.92 -5.15
C GLY A 153 -1.71 -5.01 -6.27
N TYR A 154 -1.86 -5.51 -7.49
CA TYR A 154 -2.42 -4.77 -8.64
C TYR A 154 -3.95 -4.55 -8.55
N ASN A 155 -4.44 -4.01 -7.43
CA ASN A 155 -5.83 -3.64 -7.21
C ASN A 155 -5.93 -2.51 -6.14
N PRO A 156 -5.35 -1.32 -6.41
CA PRO A 156 -5.25 -0.25 -5.41
C PRO A 156 -6.65 0.28 -5.03
N MET A 157 -6.85 0.50 -3.73
CA MET A 157 -8.05 1.14 -3.17
C MET A 157 -7.77 2.51 -2.55
N ALA A 158 -6.52 2.78 -2.17
CA ALA A 158 -6.08 4.08 -1.67
C ALA A 158 -4.63 4.34 -2.12
N MET A 159 -4.47 5.14 -3.18
CA MET A 159 -3.18 5.36 -3.85
C MET A 159 -2.15 6.10 -3.00
N PHE A 160 -2.60 6.88 -2.01
CA PHE A 160 -1.74 7.68 -1.12
C PHE A 160 -1.46 6.99 0.22
N ALA A 161 -2.05 5.83 0.49
CA ALA A 161 -1.80 5.03 1.68
C ALA A 161 -0.87 3.87 1.34
N LEU A 162 0.07 3.57 2.24
CA LEU A 162 0.89 2.35 2.11
C LEU A 162 0.09 1.11 2.52
N HIS A 163 0.34 0.00 1.83
CA HIS A 163 -0.29 -1.27 2.16
C HIS A 163 0.16 -1.74 3.55
N PRO A 164 -0.76 -1.83 4.54
CA PRO A 164 -0.38 -2.01 5.94
C PRO A 164 0.09 -3.44 6.24
N ALA A 165 -0.33 -4.44 5.46
CA ALA A 165 0.07 -5.85 5.69
C ALA A 165 1.54 -6.13 5.35
N TRP A 166 2.24 -5.17 4.76
CA TRP A 166 3.68 -5.22 4.51
C TRP A 166 4.49 -4.46 5.55
N ALA A 167 3.86 -3.90 6.59
CA ALA A 167 4.56 -3.30 7.71
C ALA A 167 4.63 -4.29 8.88
N SER A 168 5.77 -4.29 9.58
CA SER A 168 5.87 -4.93 10.90
C SER A 168 5.01 -4.20 11.93
N SER A 169 4.82 -2.88 11.76
CA SER A 169 3.94 -2.04 12.58
C SER A 169 2.92 -1.29 11.69
N PRO A 170 1.72 -1.86 11.45
CA PRO A 170 0.72 -1.29 10.53
C PRO A 170 0.32 0.17 10.79
N GLU A 171 0.23 0.58 12.06
CA GLU A 171 -0.15 1.95 12.46
C GLU A 171 0.87 3.01 12.02
N THR A 172 2.14 2.62 11.89
CA THR A 172 3.30 3.46 11.55
C THR A 172 4.00 2.97 10.29
N ALA A 173 3.28 2.30 9.38
CA ALA A 173 3.82 1.71 8.15
C ALA A 173 4.61 2.71 7.29
N LEU A 174 4.19 3.99 7.30
CA LEU A 174 4.87 5.06 6.59
C LEU A 174 6.26 5.37 7.16
N ASP A 175 6.42 5.41 8.48
CA ASP A 175 7.74 5.58 9.11
C ASP A 175 8.64 4.40 8.81
N GLU A 176 8.11 3.18 8.94
CA GLU A 176 8.86 1.95 8.64
C GLU A 176 9.36 1.92 7.18
N PHE A 177 8.52 2.33 6.23
CA PHE A 177 8.92 2.43 4.83
C PHE A 177 9.97 3.51 4.59
N ARG A 178 9.82 4.68 5.21
CA ARG A 178 10.81 5.77 5.12
C ARG A 178 12.16 5.39 5.72
N ASP A 179 12.19 4.68 6.83
CA ASP A 179 13.42 4.16 7.43
C ASP A 179 14.14 3.20 6.47
N ALA A 180 13.39 2.32 5.81
CA ALA A 180 13.94 1.42 4.81
C ALA A 180 14.50 2.18 3.60
N VAL A 181 13.79 3.22 3.13
CA VAL A 181 14.26 4.10 2.05
C VAL A 181 15.57 4.80 2.44
N LYS A 182 15.67 5.39 3.64
CA LYS A 182 16.91 6.00 4.14
C LYS A 182 18.07 5.02 4.19
N ALA A 183 17.82 3.79 4.66
CA ALA A 183 18.85 2.75 4.70
C ALA A 183 19.36 2.37 3.30
N LEU A 184 18.45 2.25 2.32
CA LEU A 184 18.79 2.00 0.92
C LEU A 184 19.55 3.19 0.29
N HIS A 185 19.12 4.42 0.55
CA HIS A 185 19.79 5.63 0.07
C HIS A 185 21.21 5.77 0.62
N ARG A 186 21.42 5.54 1.92
CA ARG A 186 22.77 5.48 2.55
C ARG A 186 23.67 4.41 1.92
N ALA A 187 23.07 3.37 1.33
CA ALA A 187 23.77 2.34 0.59
C ALA A 187 24.04 2.69 -0.89
N GLY A 188 23.55 3.83 -1.37
CA GLY A 188 23.63 4.25 -2.77
C GLY A 188 22.59 3.60 -3.68
N LEU A 189 21.57 2.96 -3.10
CA LEU A 189 20.51 2.26 -3.83
C LEU A 189 19.30 3.17 -3.99
N ARG A 190 18.85 3.35 -5.23
CA ARG A 190 17.55 3.98 -5.51
C ARG A 190 16.43 3.02 -5.16
N SER A 191 15.30 3.55 -4.73
CA SER A 191 14.04 2.82 -4.64
C SER A 191 13.02 3.45 -5.58
N PHE A 192 12.33 2.61 -6.36
CA PHE A 192 11.16 3.00 -7.14
C PHE A 192 10.01 2.06 -6.80
N TRP A 193 8.80 2.55 -6.89
CA TRP A 193 7.61 1.74 -6.73
C TRP A 193 6.64 2.01 -7.87
N THR A 194 5.98 0.96 -8.30
CA THR A 194 5.03 1.04 -9.40
C THR A 194 3.78 1.77 -8.95
N SER A 195 3.53 2.96 -9.50
CA SER A 195 2.26 3.67 -9.42
C SER A 195 1.65 3.67 -10.82
N TYR A 196 0.55 2.94 -10.99
CA TYR A 196 -0.30 3.01 -12.18
C TYR A 196 -1.44 4.01 -11.94
#